data_AF-A0A7Y9ESR4-F1
#
_entry.id   AF-A0A7Y9ESR4-F1
#
_cell.length_a   1.000
_cell.length_b   1.000
_cell.length_c   1.000
_cell.angle_alpha   90.00
_cell.angle_beta   90.00
_cell.angle_gamma   90.00
#
_symmetry.space_group_name_H-M   'P 1'
#
loop_
_entity.id
_entity.type
_entity.pdbx_description
1 polymer ?
#
loop_
_entity_poly.entity_id
_entity_poly.type
_entity_poly.pdbx_seq_one_letter_code
_entity_poly.pdbx_strand_id
1 'polypeptide(L)'
;MTRERTATDSFADIRELFESKLDGNQELGASIALDIDGQRVFGFWRGYRNPERINPWTRDTIMNAFSTTKLATALTVLALTDR
;
A
#
# COMPACT_ATOMS: atom_id res chain seq x y z
N MET A 1 4.37 6.94 -13.37
CA MET A 1 3.66 6.80 -12.08
C MET A 1 2.19 6.62 -12.40
N THR A 2 1.60 5.46 -12.09
CA THR A 2 0.17 5.21 -12.35
C THR A 2 -0.56 5.53 -11.04
N ARG A 3 -1.51 6.48 -11.04
CA ARG A 3 -2.11 7.09 -9.82
C ARG A 3 -3.61 6.83 -9.77
N GLU A 4 -4.15 6.65 -8.55
CA GLU A 4 -5.60 6.66 -8.32
C GLU A 4 -6.10 7.99 -7.73
N ARG A 5 -5.31 8.71 -6.91
CA ARG A 5 -5.52 10.12 -6.50
C ARG A 5 -4.19 10.73 -6.03
N THR A 6 -3.92 11.98 -6.40
CA THR A 6 -2.75 12.72 -5.90
C THR A 6 -3.03 13.10 -4.44
N ALA A 7 -2.09 12.84 -3.54
CA ALA A 7 -2.07 13.48 -2.23
C ALA A 7 -2.40 14.96 -2.39
N THR A 8 -3.34 15.50 -1.60
CA THR A 8 -3.39 16.95 -1.42
C THR A 8 -1.98 17.42 -1.01
N ASP A 9 -1.60 18.67 -1.28
CA ASP A 9 -0.26 19.18 -0.96
C ASP A 9 0.18 18.83 0.48
N SER A 10 -0.79 18.70 1.38
CA SER A 10 -0.65 18.22 2.77
C SER A 10 0.05 16.87 2.97
N PHE A 11 0.16 16.00 1.95
CA PHE A 11 0.82 14.68 2.07
C PHE A 11 1.96 14.47 1.06
N ALA A 12 2.50 15.56 0.50
CA ALA A 12 3.64 15.49 -0.41
C ALA A 12 4.86 14.80 0.23
N ASP A 13 5.16 15.08 1.50
CA ASP A 13 6.28 14.51 2.23
C ASP A 13 6.21 12.97 2.33
N ILE A 14 5.01 12.40 2.48
CA ILE A 14 4.82 10.95 2.53
C ILE A 14 5.19 10.33 1.17
N ARG A 15 4.73 10.96 0.09
CA ARG A 15 5.05 10.52 -1.28
C ARG A 15 6.55 10.60 -1.54
N GLU A 16 7.19 11.71 -1.18
CA GLU A 16 8.63 11.92 -1.39
C GLU A 16 9.46 10.93 -0.58
N LEU A 17 9.10 10.67 0.67
CA LEU A 17 9.74 9.65 1.48
C LEU A 17 9.57 8.27 0.84
N PHE A 18 8.35 7.89 0.44
CA PHE A 18 8.07 6.61 -0.22
C PHE A 18 8.90 6.42 -1.51
N GLU A 19 8.97 7.45 -2.35
CA GLU A 19 9.78 7.43 -3.58
C GLU A 19 11.28 7.30 -3.24
N SER A 20 11.77 8.05 -2.25
CA SER A 20 13.19 7.99 -1.84
C SER A 20 13.63 6.61 -1.34
N LYS A 21 12.75 5.85 -0.68
CA LYS A 21 13.04 4.47 -0.24
C LYS A 21 13.22 3.51 -1.41
N LEU A 22 12.41 3.68 -2.45
CA LEU A 22 12.48 2.86 -3.66
C LEU A 22 13.67 3.25 -4.54
N ASP A 23 13.92 4.55 -4.70
CA ASP A 23 15.05 5.06 -5.50
C ASP A 23 16.40 4.77 -4.82
N GLY A 24 16.44 4.79 -3.49
CA GLY A 24 17.61 4.41 -2.70
C GLY A 24 17.84 2.89 -2.59
N ASN A 25 17.09 2.06 -3.32
CA ASN A 25 17.14 0.60 -3.25
C ASN A 25 16.95 -0.01 -1.85
N GLN A 26 16.34 0.73 -0.92
CA GLN A 26 15.99 0.20 0.41
C GLN A 26 14.78 -0.74 0.32
N GLU A 27 13.91 -0.50 -0.64
CA GLU A 27 12.72 -1.31 -0.91
C GLU A 27 12.72 -1.83 -2.35
N LEU A 28 12.21 -3.05 -2.56
CA LEU A 28 12.05 -3.65 -3.89
C LEU A 28 10.81 -3.11 -4.61
N GLY A 29 9.69 -3.06 -3.90
CA GLY A 29 8.40 -2.57 -4.36
C GLY A 29 7.40 -2.57 -3.22
N ALA A 30 6.43 -1.66 -3.29
CA ALA A 30 5.49 -1.43 -2.21
C ALA A 30 4.20 -0.76 -2.69
N SER A 31 3.17 -0.87 -1.85
CA SER A 31 1.94 -0.08 -1.92
C SER A 31 1.70 0.62 -0.58
N ILE A 32 1.19 1.85 -0.59
CA ILE A 32 0.71 2.56 0.59
C ILE A 32 -0.64 3.23 0.29
N ALA A 33 -1.55 3.21 1.24
CA ALA A 33 -2.84 3.89 1.16
C ALA A 33 -3.20 4.52 2.51
N LEU A 34 -3.83 5.69 2.47
CA LEU A 34 -4.36 6.37 3.64
C LEU A 34 -5.85 6.64 3.46
N ASP A 35 -6.63 6.19 4.44
CA ASP A 35 -8.05 6.43 4.55
C ASP A 35 -8.31 7.25 5.82
N ILE A 36 -9.10 8.32 5.69
CA ILE A 36 -9.54 9.16 6.81
C ILE A 36 -11.07 9.20 6.76
N ASP A 37 -11.71 8.74 7.83
CA ASP A 37 -13.17 8.71 7.98
C ASP A 37 -13.91 8.03 6.80
N GLY A 38 -13.37 6.92 6.31
CA GLY A 38 -13.94 6.16 5.19
C GLY A 38 -13.67 6.76 3.81
N GLN A 39 -12.87 7.82 3.73
CA GLN A 39 -12.46 8.46 2.49
C GLN A 39 -10.98 8.16 2.19
N ARG A 40 -10.73 7.51 1.05
CA ARG A 40 -9.38 7.30 0.54
C ARG A 40 -8.76 8.65 0.14
N VAL A 41 -7.82 9.13 0.94
CA VAL A 41 -7.11 10.39 0.73
C VAL A 41 -5.99 10.22 -0.30
N PHE A 42 -5.25 9.12 -0.25
CA PHE A 42 -4.29 8.76 -1.30
C PHE A 42 -4.04 7.25 -1.38
N GLY A 43 -3.50 6.82 -2.53
CA GLY A 43 -2.98 5.48 -2.74
C GLY A 43 -1.83 5.49 -3.76
N PHE A 44 -0.69 4.94 -3.38
CA PHE A 44 0.52 4.86 -4.22
C PHE A 44 1.01 3.42 -4.30
N TRP A 45 1.64 3.08 -5.43
CA TRP A 45 2.36 1.84 -5.62
C TRP A 45 3.51 2.06 -6.61
N ARG A 46 4.64 1.40 -6.38
CA ARG A 46 5.83 1.49 -7.24
C ARG A 46 6.82 0.38 -6.92
N GLY A 47 7.80 0.19 -7.80
CA GLY A 47 8.89 -0.76 -7.67
C GLY A 47 8.63 -2.01 -8.49
N TYR A 48 9.11 -3.15 -8.00
CA TYR A 48 9.02 -4.44 -8.67
C TYR A 48 8.49 -5.52 -7.73
N ARG A 49 7.85 -6.54 -8.27
CA ARG A 49 7.33 -7.67 -7.48
C ARG A 49 8.28 -8.87 -7.43
N ASN A 50 9.44 -8.77 -8.10
CA ASN A 50 10.43 -9.84 -8.16
C ASN A 50 11.86 -9.29 -8.03
N PRO A 51 12.79 -10.05 -7.42
CA PRO A 51 14.16 -9.59 -7.16
C PRO A 51 14.94 -9.17 -8.42
N GLU A 52 14.64 -9.78 -9.58
CA GLU A 52 15.29 -9.47 -10.86
C GLU A 52 14.87 -8.11 -11.44
N ARG A 53 13.87 -7.44 -10.83
CA ARG A 53 13.37 -6.13 -11.24
C ARG A 53 12.86 -6.09 -12.69
N ILE A 54 12.17 -7.16 -13.08
CA ILE A 54 11.59 -7.32 -14.44
C ILE A 54 10.09 -7.05 -14.41
N ASN A 55 9.40 -7.52 -13.37
CA ASN A 55 7.96 -7.39 -13.25
C ASN A 55 7.62 -6.17 -12.40
N PRO A 56 7.00 -5.13 -12.98
CA PRO A 56 6.66 -3.93 -12.23
C PRO A 56 5.61 -4.24 -11.17
N TRP A 57 5.69 -3.50 -10.07
CA TRP A 57 4.64 -3.44 -9.08
C TRP A 57 3.48 -2.61 -9.63
N THR A 58 2.30 -3.21 -9.67
CA THR A 58 1.06 -2.62 -10.18
C THR A 58 0.06 -2.42 -9.05
N ARG A 59 -1.04 -1.71 -9.35
CA ARG A 59 -2.17 -1.53 -8.42
C ARG A 59 -2.67 -2.85 -7.83
N ASP A 60 -2.71 -3.88 -8.67
CA ASP A 60 -3.30 -5.18 -8.35
C ASP A 60 -2.23 -6.22 -7.96
N THR A 61 -1.03 -5.79 -7.60
CA THR A 61 0.01 -6.70 -7.10
C THR A 61 -0.39 -7.27 -5.75
N ILE A 62 -0.47 -8.60 -5.67
CA ILE A 62 -0.77 -9.35 -4.45
C ILE A 62 0.52 -9.84 -3.82
N MET A 63 0.65 -9.68 -2.50
CA MET A 63 1.76 -10.22 -1.72
C MET A 63 1.24 -11.04 -0.53
N ASN A 64 2.09 -11.90 0.00
CA ASN A 64 1.82 -12.53 1.29
C ASN A 64 1.86 -11.46 2.39
N ALA A 65 0.72 -11.25 3.07
CA ALA A 65 0.58 -10.26 4.13
C ALA A 65 0.97 -10.79 5.53
N PHE A 66 1.44 -12.04 5.62
CA PHE A 66 1.84 -12.71 6.85
C PHE A 66 0.80 -12.55 7.98
N SER A 67 1.24 -12.14 9.16
CA SER A 67 0.37 -12.00 10.34
C SER A 67 -0.70 -10.92 10.20
N THR A 68 -0.60 -10.01 9.22
CA THR A 68 -1.65 -9.00 8.96
C THR A 68 -3.00 -9.65 8.65
N THR A 69 -3.02 -10.86 8.09
CA THR A 69 -4.25 -11.63 7.84
C THR A 69 -5.06 -11.91 9.11
N LYS A 70 -4.43 -11.91 10.30
CA LYS A 70 -5.13 -12.08 11.59
C LYS A 70 -6.18 -11.00 11.83
N LEU A 71 -5.97 -9.78 11.32
CA LEU A 71 -6.96 -8.70 11.43
C LEU A 71 -8.25 -9.04 10.69
N ALA A 72 -8.15 -9.58 9.47
CA ALA A 72 -9.32 -10.00 8.69
C ALA A 72 -10.06 -11.17 9.35
N THR A 73 -9.33 -12.14 9.91
CA THR A 73 -9.91 -13.25 10.67
C THR A 73 -10.65 -12.75 11.92
N ALA A 74 -10.01 -11.90 12.72
CA ALA A 74 -10.62 -11.33 13.92
C ALA A 74 -11.87 -10.51 13.60
N LEU A 75 -11.82 -9.66 12.56
CA LEU A 75 -12.97 -8.88 12.11
C LEU A 75 -14.15 -9.77 11.70
N THR A 76 -13.89 -10.89 11.03
CA THR A 76 -14.93 -11.85 10.64
C THR A 76 -15.61 -12.46 11.86
N VAL A 77 -14.84 -12.86 12.87
CA VAL A 77 -15.39 -13.40 14.13
C VAL A 77 -16.22 -12.33 14.86
N LEU A 78 -15.72 -11.10 14.97
CA LEU A 78 -16.44 -10.01 15.63
C LEU A 78 -17.76 -9.68 14.90
N ALA A 79 -17.75 -9.63 13.57
CA ALA A 79 -18.95 -9.38 12.77
C ALA A 79 -20.00 -10.50 12.87
N LEU A 80 -19.58 -11.73 13.18
CA LEU A 80 -20.50 -12.84 13.48
C LEU A 80 -21.08 -12.74 14.89
N THR A 81 -20.28 -12.34 15.88
CA THR A 81 -20.72 -12.20 17.28
C THR A 81 -21.64 -10.99 17.50
N ASP A 82 -21.47 -9.93 16.71
CA ASP A 82 -22.28 -8.71 16.78
C ASP A 82 -23.72 -8.89 16.25
N ARG A 83 -23.95 -9.92 15.42
CA ARG A 83 -25.24 -10.23 14.80
C ARG A 83 -26.05 -11.24 15.60
#